data_AF-A0A6L6F6F5-F1
#
_entry.id   AF-A0A6L6F6F5-F1
#
_cell.length_a   1.000
_cell.length_b   1.000
_cell.length_c   1.000
_cell.angle_alpha   90.00
_cell.angle_beta   90.00
_cell.angle_gamma   90.00
#
_symmetry.space_group_name_H-M   'P 1'
#
loop_
_entity.id
_entity.type
_entity.pdbx_description
1 polymer ?
#
loop_
_entity_poly.entity_id
_entity_poly.type
_entity_poly.pdbx_seq_one_letter_code
_entity_poly.pdbx_strand_id
1 'polypeptide(L)' 'MSKMKPRSGLVTDGLERAPARGMLRAVGMGDEDWVKPQIGIASSWNEITPCNLSLDRLAKASRKGVIDAGGF' A
#
# COMPACT_ATOMS: atom_id res chain seq x y z
N MET A 1 6.52 20.94 -7.36
CA MET A 1 6.79 19.65 -6.67
C MET A 1 5.81 18.61 -7.18
N SER A 2 6.28 17.51 -7.78
CA SER A 2 5.38 16.39 -8.11
C SER A 2 4.77 15.86 -6.82
N LYS A 3 3.44 15.90 -6.67
CA LYS A 3 2.76 15.36 -5.48
C LYS A 3 2.97 13.85 -5.54
N MET A 4 3.74 13.28 -4.61
CA MET A 4 4.01 11.83 -4.51
C MET A 4 2.74 10.97 -4.37
N LYS A 5 1.54 11.57 -4.33
CA LYS A 5 0.23 10.92 -4.30
C LYS A 5 -0.62 11.33 -5.52
N PRO A 6 -0.29 10.87 -6.75
CA PRO A 6 -1.07 11.22 -7.94
C PRO A 6 -2.51 10.68 -7.91
N ARG A 7 -2.78 9.66 -7.08
CA ARG A 7 -4.12 9.05 -6.93
C ARG A 7 -4.58 8.89 -5.49
N SER A 8 -3.72 8.47 -4.56
CA SER A 8 -4.14 8.12 -3.20
C SER A 8 -4.72 9.29 -2.40
N GLY A 9 -4.49 10.54 -2.80
CA GLY A 9 -5.19 11.70 -2.24
C GLY A 9 -6.71 11.62 -2.35
N LEU A 10 -7.24 10.91 -3.37
CA LEU A 10 -8.68 10.70 -3.57
C LEU A 10 -9.34 9.85 -2.47
N VAL A 11 -8.55 9.16 -1.64
CA VAL A 11 -9.04 8.34 -0.53
C VAL A 11 -8.48 8.77 0.83
N THR A 12 -7.52 9.71 0.88
CA THR A 12 -6.91 10.20 2.13
C THR A 12 -7.18 11.67 2.43
N ASP A 13 -7.28 12.53 1.42
CA ASP A 13 -7.24 13.98 1.58
C ASP A 13 -8.67 14.56 1.55
N GLY A 14 -8.99 15.51 2.43
CA GLY A 14 -10.32 16.16 2.47
C GLY A 14 -11.25 15.61 3.55
N LEU A 15 -12.20 16.45 3.97
CA LEU A 15 -13.17 16.09 5.01
C LEU A 15 -14.05 14.92 4.56
N GLU A 16 -14.44 14.92 3.29
CA GLU A 16 -15.34 13.95 2.68
C GLU A 16 -14.73 12.54 2.55
N ARG A 17 -13.42 12.39 2.78
CA ARG A 17 -12.72 11.09 2.80
C ARG A 17 -12.65 10.43 4.17
N ALA A 18 -13.37 10.95 5.17
CA ALA A 18 -13.43 10.35 6.50
C ALA A 18 -13.84 8.85 6.50
N PRO A 19 -14.84 8.40 5.72
CA PRO A 19 -15.19 6.98 5.68
C PRO A 19 -14.07 6.10 5.09
N ALA A 20 -13.42 6.57 4.02
CA ALA A 20 -12.30 5.87 3.39
C ALA A 20 -11.11 5.73 4.36
N ARG A 21 -10.76 6.82 5.08
CA ARG A 21 -9.75 6.77 6.14
C ARG A 21 -10.13 5.80 7.26
N GLY A 22 -11.41 5.70 7.63
CA GLY A 22 -11.89 4.71 8.60
C GLY A 22 -11.55 3.28 8.19
N MET A 23 -11.81 2.91 6.94
CA MET A 23 -11.44 1.59 6.41
C MET A 23 -9.92 1.40 6.30
N LEU A 24 -9.17 2.44 5.92
CA LEU A 24 -7.71 2.38 5.83
C LEU A 24 -7.04 2.22 7.20
N ARG A 25 -7.60 2.79 8.27
CA ARG A 25 -7.15 2.53 9.64
C ARG A 25 -7.32 1.07 10.04
N ALA A 26 -8.41 0.43 9.62
CA ALA A 26 -8.68 -0.98 9.93
C ALA A 26 -7.62 -1.93 9.31
N VAL A 27 -6.94 -1.52 8.23
CA VAL A 27 -5.82 -2.28 7.63
C VAL A 27 -4.44 -1.81 8.11
N GLY A 28 -4.39 -0.92 9.12
CA GLY A 28 -3.16 -0.55 9.82
C GLY A 28 -2.56 0.82 9.48
N MET A 29 -3.25 1.68 8.71
CA MET A 29 -2.76 3.06 8.51
C MET A 29 -2.92 3.94 9.76
N GLY A 30 -1.84 4.62 10.13
CA GLY A 30 -1.79 5.70 11.11
C GLY A 30 -1.98 7.09 10.48
N ASP A 31 -1.89 8.13 11.31
CA ASP A 31 -2.05 9.51 10.84
C ASP A 31 -0.89 9.99 9.98
N GLU A 32 0.31 9.51 10.30
CA GLU A 32 1.53 9.70 9.55
C GLU A 32 1.49 9.08 8.14
N ASP A 33 0.56 8.16 7.87
CA ASP A 33 0.46 7.45 6.58
C ASP A 33 -0.38 8.21 5.56
N TRP A 34 -1.20 9.17 5.98
CA TRP A 34 -2.06 9.93 5.06
C TRP A 34 -1.27 10.72 4.03
N VAL A 35 -0.04 11.10 4.33
CA VAL A 35 0.83 11.85 3.42
C VAL A 35 1.67 10.96 2.51
N LYS A 36 1.68 9.63 2.72
CA LYS A 36 2.50 8.68 1.97
C LYS A 36 1.84 8.28 0.63
N PRO A 37 2.63 7.94 -0.41
CA PRO A 37 2.12 7.20 -1.56
C PRO A 37 1.59 5.83 -1.11
N GLN A 38 0.48 5.38 -1.70
CA GLN A 38 -0.03 4.02 -1.51
C GLN A 38 0.46 3.14 -2.66
N ILE A 39 1.17 2.07 -2.35
CA ILE A 39 1.79 1.17 -3.33
C ILE A 39 1.11 -0.20 -3.27
N GLY A 40 0.29 -0.50 -4.28
CA GLY A 40 -0.30 -1.83 -4.43
C GLY A 40 0.74 -2.86 -4.86
N ILE A 41 1.01 -3.86 -4.01
CA ILE A 41 1.90 -4.98 -4.33
C ILE A 41 1.05 -6.16 -4.80
N ALA A 42 0.95 -6.34 -6.12
CA ALA A 42 0.24 -7.45 -6.72
C ALA A 42 1.16 -8.68 -6.81
N SER A 43 0.70 -9.82 -6.31
CA SER A 43 1.42 -11.09 -6.37
C SER A 43 0.50 -12.16 -6.95
N SER A 44 0.99 -12.90 -7.95
CA SER A 44 0.34 -14.09 -8.48
C SER A 44 0.79 -15.36 -7.77
N TRP A 45 1.22 -15.26 -6.49
CA TRP A 45 1.56 -16.43 -5.68
C TRP A 45 0.41 -17.44 -5.67
N ASN A 46 0.74 -18.69 -5.93
CA ASN A 46 -0.12 -19.85 -5.85
C ASN A 46 0.73 -21.12 -5.88
N GLU A 47 0.08 -22.27 -5.71
CA GLU A 47 0.73 -23.58 -5.60
C GLU A 47 0.44 -24.51 -6.78
N ILE A 48 -0.21 -24.01 -7.84
CA ILE A 48 -0.57 -24.84 -9.01
C ILE A 48 0.65 -25.22 -9.87
N THR A 49 1.73 -24.43 -9.80
CA THR A 49 2.97 -24.64 -10.53
C THR A 49 4.15 -24.09 -9.72
N PRO A 50 5.34 -24.72 -9.78
CA PRO A 50 6.51 -24.27 -9.01
C PRO A 50 6.94 -22.82 -9.31
N CYS A 51 6.60 -22.28 -10.48
CA CYS A 51 6.98 -20.94 -10.91
C CYS A 51 6.54 -19.84 -9.91
N ASN A 52 5.41 -20.02 -9.23
CA ASN A 52 4.82 -18.98 -8.38
C ASN A 52 5.16 -19.12 -6.89
N LEU A 53 5.78 -20.23 -6.46
CA LEU A 53 6.02 -20.50 -5.04
C LEU A 53 6.86 -19.42 -4.35
N SER A 54 7.84 -18.87 -5.06
CA SER A 54 8.74 -17.84 -4.51
C SER A 54 8.08 -16.47 -4.36
N LEU A 55 6.91 -16.23 -4.95
CA LEU A 55 6.29 -14.90 -4.98
C LEU A 55 5.75 -14.45 -3.62
N ASP A 56 5.46 -15.35 -2.68
CA ASP A 56 5.05 -14.97 -1.32
C ASP A 56 6.16 -14.22 -0.58
N ARG A 57 7.37 -14.81 -0.52
CA ARG A 57 8.52 -14.16 0.13
C ARG A 57 8.95 -12.88 -0.60
N LEU A 58 8.81 -12.84 -1.92
CA LEU A 58 9.16 -11.66 -2.72
C LEU A 58 8.16 -10.52 -2.49
N ALA A 59 6.86 -10.80 -2.39
CA ALA A 59 5.86 -9.78 -2.08
C ALA A 59 6.09 -9.16 -0.68
N LYS A 60 6.43 -9.98 0.31
CA LYS A 60 6.79 -9.52 1.67
C LYS A 60 8.06 -8.66 1.66
N ALA A 61 9.08 -9.05 0.91
CA ALA A 61 10.31 -8.26 0.75
C ALA A 61 10.05 -6.92 0.04
N SER A 62 9.22 -6.91 -1.00
CA SER A 62 8.78 -5.68 -1.68
C SER A 62 8.03 -4.75 -0.71
N ARG A 63 7.14 -5.29 0.13
CA ARG A 63 6.42 -4.50 1.16
C ARG A 63 7.40 -3.83 2.11
N LYS A 64 8.44 -4.56 2.55
CA LYS A 64 9.49 -3.99 3.39
C LYS A 64 10.19 -2.82 2.69
N GLY A 65 10.57 -3.00 1.42
CA GLY A 65 11.22 -1.92 0.64
C GLY A 65 10.35 -0.67 0.49
N VAL A 66 9.04 -0.83 0.26
CA VAL A 66 8.09 0.29 0.21
C VAL A 66 8.07 1.07 1.52
N ILE A 67 7.98 0.37 2.66
CA ILE A 67 7.95 1.00 3.98
C ILE A 67 9.27 1.72 4.27
N ASP A 68 10.40 1.06 4.00
CA ASP A 68 11.74 1.64 4.21
C ASP A 68 11.96 2.90 3.35
N ALA A 69 11.29 3.00 2.19
CA ALA A 69 11.32 4.16 1.30
C ALA A 69 10.26 5.25 1.62
N GLY A 70 9.48 5.08 2.69
CA GLY A 70 8.47 6.05 3.13
C GLY A 70 7.13 5.97 2.39
N GLY A 71 6.84 4.85 1.71
CA GLY A 71 5.52 4.53 1.18
C GLY A 71 4.66 3.73 2.18
N PHE A 72 3.41 3.49 1.79
CA PHE A 72 2.51 2.56 2.48
C PHE A 72 2.01 1.49 1.51
#